data_AF-A0A554JLS6-F1
#
_entry.id   AF-A0A554JLS6-F1
#
_cell.length_a   1.000
_cell.length_b   1.000
_cell.length_c   1.000
_cell.angle_alpha   90.00
_cell.angle_beta   90.00
_cell.angle_gamma   90.00
#
_symmetry.space_group_name_H-M   'P 1'
#
loop_
_entity.id
_entity.type
_entity.pdbx_description
1 polymer ?
#
loop_
_entity_poly.entity_id
_entity_poly.type
_entity_poly.pdbx_seq_one_letter_code
_entity_poly.pdbx_strand_id
1 'polypeptide(L)'
;MGYSNGYTGHLFEVEVLGICRASYCGYMSWKDAAELVRKSQPVKKTPTVARLEQEVGRQLGEAVKFYTAVRSAMDVLHGTDGFFEFHGFVVTIDVTMNPHKDSGKADVIICEDDLGNLPNLAGRIAREFITKQRRAG
;
A
#
# COMPACT_ATOMS: atom_id res chain seq x y z
N MET A 1 23.43 -1.51 -8.21
CA MET A 1 23.86 -0.79 -6.99
C MET A 1 23.86 -1.81 -5.86
N GLY A 2 24.98 -1.97 -5.17
CA GLY A 2 25.08 -2.91 -4.04
C GLY A 2 24.43 -2.31 -2.81
N TYR A 3 23.40 -2.96 -2.27
CA TYR A 3 22.78 -2.54 -1.01
C TYR A 3 23.78 -2.71 0.14
N SER A 4 24.01 -1.63 0.88
CA SER A 4 24.87 -1.57 2.07
C SER A 4 24.45 -2.64 3.10
N ASN A 5 25.42 -3.32 3.72
CA ASN A 5 25.21 -4.30 4.80
C ASN A 5 24.28 -3.74 5.90
N GLY A 6 22.96 -4.00 5.81
CA GLY A 6 21.98 -3.64 6.83
C GLY A 6 20.68 -2.99 6.35
N TYR A 7 20.60 -2.49 5.11
CA TYR A 7 19.33 -2.00 4.56
C TYR A 7 18.48 -3.19 4.07
N THR A 8 17.26 -3.31 4.58
CA THR A 8 16.36 -4.46 4.32
C THR A 8 15.09 -3.99 3.63
N GLY A 9 14.38 -4.92 2.95
CA GLY A 9 13.06 -4.63 2.36
C GLY A 9 12.10 -4.03 3.37
N HIS A 10 12.14 -4.50 4.62
CA HIS A 10 11.33 -3.95 5.70
C HIS A 10 11.65 -2.48 6.03
N LEU A 11 12.94 -2.10 6.04
CA LEU A 11 13.32 -0.70 6.26
C LEU A 11 12.84 0.18 5.11
N PHE A 12 12.88 -0.33 3.88
CA PHE A 12 12.35 0.36 2.70
C PHE A 12 10.83 0.57 2.80
N GLU A 13 10.06 -0.47 3.17
CA GLU A 13 8.60 -0.36 3.40
C GLU A 13 8.28 0.71 4.46
N VAL A 14 9.01 0.70 5.58
CA VAL A 14 8.84 1.67 6.67
C VAL A 14 9.14 3.09 6.23
N GLU A 15 10.21 3.29 5.46
CA GLU A 15 10.61 4.59 4.93
C GLU A 15 9.56 5.13 3.94
N VAL A 16 9.06 4.27 3.06
CA VAL A 16 8.12 4.63 2.00
C VAL A 16 6.71 4.83 2.54
N LEU A 17 6.20 3.88 3.33
CA LEU A 17 4.78 3.83 3.73
C LEU A 17 4.51 4.27 5.18
N GLY A 18 5.53 4.24 6.04
CA GLY A 18 5.38 4.45 7.47
C GLY A 18 4.78 3.24 8.19
N ILE A 19 4.79 3.26 9.53
CA ILE A 19 4.44 2.12 10.37
C ILE A 19 2.96 2.17 10.80
N CYS A 20 2.26 1.05 10.66
CA CYS A 20 0.97 0.85 11.30
C CYS A 20 1.14 0.61 12.80
N ARG A 21 0.34 1.25 13.65
CA ARG A 21 0.41 1.11 15.12
C ARG A 21 -0.43 -0.05 15.64
N ALA A 22 -1.00 -0.86 14.75
CA ALA A 22 -1.82 -2.00 15.10
C ALA A 22 -0.99 -3.06 15.82
N SER A 23 -1.47 -3.51 16.98
CA SER A 23 -0.99 -4.73 17.63
C SER A 23 -2.00 -5.85 17.42
N TYR A 24 -1.52 -7.07 17.22
CA TYR A 24 -2.37 -8.25 17.04
C TYR A 24 -1.74 -9.46 17.71
N CYS A 25 -2.57 -10.46 18.01
CA CYS A 25 -2.14 -11.74 18.55
C CYS A 25 -2.91 -12.86 17.84
N GLY A 26 -2.20 -13.92 17.46
CA GLY A 26 -2.78 -15.06 16.76
C GLY A 26 -3.16 -14.77 15.30
N TYR A 27 -3.95 -15.68 14.73
CA TYR A 27 -4.47 -15.55 13.38
C TYR A 27 -5.60 -14.51 13.33
N MET A 28 -5.67 -13.77 12.22
CA MET A 28 -6.70 -12.77 11.97
C MET A 28 -7.19 -12.87 10.53
N SER A 29 -8.51 -12.86 10.35
CA SER A 29 -9.11 -12.82 9.01
C SER A 29 -8.71 -11.54 8.29
N TRP A 30 -8.75 -11.54 6.95
CA TRP A 30 -8.43 -10.34 6.16
C TRP A 30 -9.32 -9.16 6.57
N LYS A 31 -10.62 -9.40 6.79
CA LYS A 31 -11.60 -8.38 7.15
C LYS A 31 -11.25 -7.74 8.49
N ASP A 32 -11.00 -8.56 9.52
CA ASP A 32 -10.67 -8.07 10.86
C ASP A 32 -9.32 -7.32 10.86
N ALA A 33 -8.34 -7.84 10.12
CA ALA A 33 -7.05 -7.19 9.96
C ALA A 33 -7.18 -5.81 9.29
N ALA A 34 -7.99 -5.71 8.24
CA ALA A 34 -8.25 -4.44 7.54
C ALA A 34 -8.92 -3.43 8.48
N GLU A 35 -9.92 -3.85 9.24
CA GLU A 35 -10.60 -3.00 10.22
C GLU A 35 -9.67 -2.50 11.33
N LEU A 36 -8.78 -3.36 11.81
CA LEU A 36 -7.76 -2.98 12.79
C LEU A 36 -6.77 -1.97 12.20
N VAL A 37 -6.26 -2.23 11.00
CA VAL A 37 -5.34 -1.31 10.30
C VAL A 37 -5.97 0.07 10.12
N ARG A 38 -7.23 0.17 9.70
CA ARG A 38 -7.93 1.46 9.54
C ARG A 38 -7.93 2.31 10.81
N LYS A 39 -8.02 1.68 11.99
CA LYS A 39 -8.09 2.35 13.31
C LYS A 39 -6.72 2.70 13.88
N SER A 40 -5.65 2.14 13.35
CA SER A 40 -4.31 2.22 13.95
C SER A 40 -3.28 2.91 13.04
N GLN A 41 -3.74 3.83 12.20
CA GLN A 41 -2.85 4.59 11.31
C GLN A 41 -1.89 5.51 12.06
N PRO A 42 -0.69 5.78 11.52
CA PRO A 42 0.21 6.78 12.07
C PRO A 42 -0.44 8.16 12.01
N VAL A 43 -0.09 9.03 12.98
CA VAL A 43 -0.61 10.40 13.07
C VAL A 43 -0.26 11.22 11.82
N LYS A 44 0.91 10.96 11.24
CA LYS A 44 1.41 11.63 10.04
C LYS A 44 1.84 10.59 9.01
N LYS A 45 1.39 10.77 7.77
CA LYS A 45 1.85 10.00 6.61
C LYS A 45 3.28 10.40 6.22
N THR A 46 4.00 9.47 5.61
CA THR A 46 5.27 9.82 4.96
C THR A 46 5.02 10.81 3.82
N PRO A 47 6.03 11.61 3.41
CA PRO A 47 5.90 12.49 2.26
C PRO A 47 5.49 11.74 0.98
N THR A 48 6.05 10.54 0.77
CA THR A 48 5.75 9.68 -0.38
C THR A 48 4.29 9.27 -0.40
N VAL A 49 3.76 8.75 0.71
CA VAL A 49 2.35 8.36 0.81
C VAL A 49 1.43 9.56 0.65
N ALA A 50 1.72 10.68 1.31
CA ALA A 50 0.87 11.87 1.23
C ALA A 50 0.78 12.37 -0.23
N ARG A 51 1.90 12.37 -0.96
CA ARG A 51 1.93 12.77 -2.37
C ARG A 51 1.24 11.73 -3.27
N LEU A 52 1.51 10.44 -3.06
CA LEU A 52 0.89 9.38 -3.87
C LEU A 52 -0.63 9.37 -3.69
N GLU A 53 -1.13 9.54 -2.47
CA GLU A 53 -2.57 9.65 -2.19
C GLU A 53 -3.22 10.82 -2.92
N GLN A 54 -2.58 11.98 -2.94
CA GLN A 54 -3.06 13.14 -3.71
C GLN A 54 -3.08 12.85 -5.21
N GLU A 55 -2.03 12.22 -5.75
CA GLU A 55 -1.96 11.88 -7.17
C GLU A 55 -3.03 10.85 -7.56
N VAL A 56 -3.27 9.81 -6.73
CA VAL A 56 -4.35 8.84 -6.97
C VAL A 56 -5.70 9.55 -6.94
N GLY A 57 -5.93 10.43 -5.97
CA GLY A 57 -7.16 11.20 -5.91
C GLY A 57 -7.36 12.11 -7.14
N ARG A 58 -6.28 12.72 -7.64
CA ARG A 58 -6.31 13.51 -8.88
C ARG A 58 -6.69 12.67 -10.10
N GLN A 59 -6.16 11.44 -10.20
CA GLN A 59 -6.50 10.52 -11.30
C GLN A 59 -7.95 10.06 -11.25
N LEU A 60 -8.52 9.90 -10.05
CA LEU A 60 -9.92 9.51 -9.85
C LEU A 60 -10.89 10.69 -9.82
N GLY A 61 -10.39 11.93 -9.75
CA GLY A 61 -11.21 13.14 -9.65
C GLY A 61 -11.80 13.39 -8.25
N GLU A 62 -11.42 12.60 -7.25
CA GLU A 62 -11.96 12.65 -5.89
C GLU A 62 -10.91 12.14 -4.88
N ALA A 63 -10.98 12.62 -3.63
CA ALA A 63 -10.08 12.17 -2.58
C ALA A 63 -10.21 10.66 -2.30
N VAL A 64 -9.06 10.00 -2.13
CA VAL A 64 -8.95 8.61 -1.68
C VAL A 64 -8.34 8.53 -0.30
N LYS A 65 -8.44 7.36 0.34
CA LYS A 65 -7.77 7.10 1.62
C LYS A 65 -6.72 6.02 1.45
N PHE A 66 -5.51 6.29 1.92
CA PHE A 66 -4.44 5.32 2.07
C PHE A 66 -4.31 4.87 3.52
N TYR A 67 -4.06 3.58 3.68
CA TYR A 67 -3.76 2.93 4.95
C TYR A 67 -2.46 2.13 4.84
N THR A 68 -1.46 2.45 5.67
CA THR A 68 -0.29 1.57 5.83
C THR A 68 -0.65 0.38 6.69
N ALA A 69 -0.23 -0.81 6.26
CA ALA A 69 -0.35 -2.08 6.95
C ALA A 69 1.01 -2.59 7.45
N VAL A 70 2.11 -1.90 7.18
CA VAL A 70 3.47 -2.28 7.61
C VAL A 70 3.52 -2.58 9.12
N ARG A 71 4.01 -3.78 9.46
CA ARG A 71 4.07 -4.41 10.80
C ARG A 71 2.75 -4.87 11.41
N SER A 72 1.63 -4.80 10.67
CA SER A 72 0.33 -5.27 11.15
C SER A 72 0.07 -6.74 10.80
N ALA A 73 -1.06 -7.27 11.28
CA ALA A 73 -1.54 -8.60 10.88
C ALA A 73 -1.75 -8.71 9.36
N MET A 74 -2.11 -7.61 8.70
CA MET A 74 -2.36 -7.58 7.26
C MET A 74 -1.07 -7.76 6.45
N ASP A 75 0.01 -7.10 6.88
CA ASP A 75 1.35 -7.31 6.33
C ASP A 75 1.79 -8.76 6.56
N VAL A 76 1.88 -9.18 7.83
CA VAL A 76 2.51 -10.46 8.18
C VAL A 76 1.70 -11.69 7.72
N LEU A 77 0.37 -11.67 7.81
CA LEU A 77 -0.47 -12.83 7.50
C LEU A 77 -0.97 -12.83 6.06
N HIS A 78 -1.17 -11.65 5.46
CA HIS A 78 -1.81 -11.51 4.15
C HIS A 78 -0.86 -10.99 3.06
N GLY A 79 0.34 -10.52 3.41
CA GLY A 79 1.35 -10.05 2.45
C GLY A 79 0.90 -8.77 1.75
N THR A 80 0.49 -7.78 2.53
CA THR A 80 0.02 -6.48 2.03
C THR A 80 0.61 -5.37 2.90
N ASP A 81 1.39 -4.48 2.29
CA ASP A 81 2.09 -3.41 3.00
C ASP A 81 1.22 -2.17 3.20
N GLY A 82 0.17 -2.05 2.38
CA GLY A 82 -0.84 -1.03 2.53
C GLY A 82 -1.98 -1.19 1.53
N PHE A 83 -2.95 -0.30 1.60
CA PHE A 83 -4.05 -0.30 0.64
C PHE A 83 -4.69 1.08 0.49
N PHE A 84 -5.23 1.32 -0.69
CA PHE A 84 -6.11 2.44 -0.98
C PHE A 84 -7.58 2.01 -0.87
N GLU A 85 -8.43 2.92 -0.41
CA GLU A 85 -9.87 2.75 -0.34
C GLU A 85 -10.59 3.90 -1.07
N PHE A 86 -11.52 3.54 -1.96
CA PHE A 86 -12.31 4.47 -2.76
C PHE A 86 -13.66 3.85 -3.13
N HIS A 87 -14.78 4.55 -2.84
CA HIS A 87 -16.15 4.08 -3.07
C HIS A 87 -16.42 2.63 -2.62
N GLY A 88 -15.88 2.23 -1.47
CA GLY A 88 -16.05 0.88 -0.92
C GLY A 88 -15.17 -0.20 -1.56
N PHE A 89 -14.38 0.14 -2.58
CA PHE A 89 -13.38 -0.75 -3.19
C PHE A 89 -12.04 -0.59 -2.49
N VAL A 90 -11.27 -1.68 -2.49
CA VAL A 90 -9.91 -1.73 -1.94
C VAL A 90 -8.93 -2.18 -3.03
N VAL A 91 -7.84 -1.43 -3.16
CA VAL A 91 -6.67 -1.77 -3.97
C VAL A 91 -5.49 -1.94 -3.03
N THR A 92 -4.98 -3.17 -2.90
CA THR A 92 -3.84 -3.51 -2.05
C THR A 92 -2.51 -3.23 -2.76
N ILE A 93 -1.51 -2.84 -1.98
CA ILE A 93 -0.16 -2.58 -2.48
C ILE A 93 0.88 -3.41 -1.72
N ASP A 94 1.93 -3.78 -2.43
CA ASP A 94 3.13 -4.41 -1.89
C ASP A 94 4.34 -3.66 -2.47
N VAL A 95 5.22 -3.18 -1.59
CA VAL A 95 6.41 -2.39 -1.91
C VAL A 95 7.62 -3.31 -1.85
N THR A 96 8.45 -3.28 -2.88
CA THR A 96 9.56 -4.22 -3.03
C THR A 96 10.82 -3.52 -3.52
N MET A 97 11.95 -3.92 -2.94
CA MET A 97 13.27 -3.55 -3.47
C MET A 97 13.70 -4.44 -4.64
N ASN A 98 13.03 -5.58 -4.87
CA ASN A 98 13.34 -6.45 -6.00
C ASN A 98 12.63 -5.90 -7.27
N PRO A 99 13.36 -5.35 -8.25
CA PRO A 99 12.77 -4.79 -9.47
C PRO A 99 12.18 -5.87 -10.39
N HIS A 100 12.50 -7.15 -10.16
CA HIS A 100 12.00 -8.28 -10.93
C HIS A 100 10.81 -8.99 -10.26
N LYS A 101 10.31 -8.47 -9.13
CA LYS A 101 9.09 -9.03 -8.50
C LYS A 101 7.89 -8.61 -9.35
N ASP A 102 7.39 -9.54 -10.14
CA ASP A 102 6.27 -9.35 -11.08
C ASP A 102 4.97 -10.00 -10.61
N SER A 103 5.01 -10.71 -9.48
CA SER A 103 3.90 -11.47 -8.91
C SER A 103 3.84 -11.34 -7.39
N GLY A 104 2.62 -11.33 -6.86
CA GLY A 104 2.34 -11.06 -5.46
C GLY A 104 0.85 -11.22 -5.15
N LYS A 105 0.51 -11.20 -3.87
CA LYS A 105 -0.89 -11.25 -3.39
C LYS A 105 -1.61 -9.91 -3.50
N ALA A 106 -0.84 -8.82 -3.66
CA ALA A 106 -1.37 -7.47 -3.78
C ALA A 106 -1.85 -7.17 -5.21
N ASP A 107 -2.80 -6.23 -5.33
CA ASP A 107 -3.28 -5.75 -6.63
C ASP A 107 -2.19 -4.98 -7.39
N VAL A 108 -1.33 -4.25 -6.67
CA VAL A 108 -0.24 -3.45 -7.25
C VAL A 108 1.07 -3.72 -6.52
N ILE A 109 2.07 -4.17 -7.27
CA ILE A 109 3.46 -4.22 -6.79
C ILE A 109 4.17 -2.92 -7.18
N ILE A 110 4.85 -2.32 -6.22
CA ILE A 110 5.53 -1.03 -6.34
C ILE A 110 7.02 -1.26 -6.13
N CYS A 111 7.82 -1.02 -7.17
CA CYS A 111 9.27 -1.04 -7.05
C CYS A 111 9.83 0.37 -6.83
N GLU A 112 11.13 0.45 -6.53
CA GLU A 112 11.82 1.73 -6.32
C GLU A 112 11.68 2.69 -7.52
N ASP A 113 11.74 2.17 -8.75
CA ASP A 113 11.58 2.97 -9.97
C ASP A 113 10.19 3.62 -10.08
N ASP A 114 9.14 2.96 -9.58
CA ASP A 114 7.78 3.51 -9.56
C ASP A 114 7.67 4.75 -8.66
N LEU A 115 8.45 4.78 -7.57
CA LEU A 115 8.48 5.91 -6.64
C LEU A 115 9.11 7.16 -7.26
N GLY A 116 9.95 6.98 -8.29
CA GLY A 116 10.48 8.07 -9.10
C GLY A 116 9.42 8.77 -9.98
N ASN A 117 8.28 8.11 -10.24
CA ASN A 117 7.20 8.65 -11.07
C ASN A 117 5.81 8.38 -10.48
N LEU A 118 5.52 9.03 -9.35
CA LEU A 118 4.24 8.91 -8.65
C LEU A 118 3.00 9.16 -9.52
N PRO A 119 2.97 10.12 -10.46
CA PRO A 119 1.81 10.28 -11.35
C PRO A 119 1.50 9.04 -12.20
N ASN A 120 2.51 8.34 -12.71
CA ASN A 120 2.33 7.10 -13.46
C ASN A 120 1.84 5.98 -12.53
N LEU A 121 2.49 5.81 -11.38
CA LEU A 121 2.07 4.85 -10.36
C LEU A 121 0.62 5.08 -9.91
N ALA A 122 0.23 6.33 -9.67
CA ALA A 122 -1.14 6.70 -9.35
C ALA A 122 -2.13 6.30 -10.45
N GLY A 123 -1.74 6.48 -11.72
CA GLY A 123 -2.52 6.00 -12.86
C GLY A 123 -2.70 4.47 -12.88
N ARG A 124 -1.68 3.70 -12.46
CA ARG A 124 -1.81 2.24 -12.30
C ARG A 124 -2.83 1.88 -11.23
N ILE A 125 -2.74 2.52 -10.05
CA ILE A 125 -3.67 2.30 -8.93
C ILE A 125 -5.11 2.69 -9.32
N ALA A 126 -5.29 3.83 -9.99
CA ALA A 126 -6.61 4.27 -10.46
C ALA A 126 -7.24 3.27 -11.46
N ARG A 127 -6.44 2.67 -12.35
CA ARG A 127 -6.92 1.63 -13.28
C ARG A 127 -7.41 0.38 -12.55
N GLU A 128 -6.80 0.00 -11.43
CA GLU A 128 -7.28 -1.12 -10.61
C GLU A 128 -8.64 -0.82 -9.98
N PHE A 129 -8.87 0.40 -9.49
CA PHE A 129 -10.19 0.82 -9.01
C PHE A 129 -11.26 0.71 -10.10
N ILE A 130 -10.99 1.27 -11.29
CA ILE A 130 -11.91 1.23 -12.43
C ILE A 130 -12.21 -0.23 -12.82
N THR A 131 -11.19 -1.08 -12.83
CA THR A 131 -11.33 -2.51 -13.17
C THR A 131 -12.20 -3.23 -12.15
N LYS A 132 -11.98 -3.00 -10.86
CA LYS A 132 -12.79 -3.62 -9.78
C LYS A 132 -14.24 -3.14 -9.83
N GLN A 133 -14.48 -1.85 -10.04
CA GLN A 133 -15.83 -1.29 -10.20
C GLN A 133 -16.59 -1.95 -11.36
N ARG A 134 -15.93 -2.12 -12.51
CA ARG A 134 -16.52 -2.79 -13.68
C ARG A 134 -16.83 -4.27 -13.48
N ARG A 135 -16.15 -4.95 -12.54
CA ARG A 135 -16.41 -6.36 -12.22
C ARG A 135 -17.57 -6.54 -11.24
N ALA A 136 -17.95 -5.49 -10.53
CA ALA A 136 -18.98 -5.52 -9.49
C ALA A 136 -20.37 -5.10 -9.98
N GLY A 137 -20.45 -4.39 -11.11
CA GLY A 137 -21.70 -4.08 -11.82
C GLY A 137 -21.97 -5.10 -12.91
#